data_AF-A0A538HNT0-F1
#
_entry.id   AF-A0A538HNT0-F1
#
_cell.length_a   1.000
_cell.length_b   1.000
_cell.length_c   1.000
_cell.angle_alpha   90.00
_cell.angle_beta   90.00
_cell.angle_gamma   90.00
#
_symmetry.space_group_name_H-M   'P 1'
#
loop_
_entity.id
_entity.type
_entity.pdbx_description
1 polymer ?
#
loop_
_entity_poly.entity_id
_entity_poly.type
_entity_poly.pdbx_seq_one_letter_code
_entity_poly.pdbx_strand_id
1 'polypeptide(L)'
;MKVLGAAAAVAASAGLIGAYIALGGTSYRPAPVADPCAHRPWRAPSGVAETLEQVALSTADGAACALGVSREDLVLALAGRDDLSRFAAAHHVSQDDAERAIRDGLFRAVEDARAAGAIDGGLAGTLETIARHFPIGLVLDVLQGASRLIPG
;
A
#
# COMPACT_ATOMS: atom_id res chain seq x y z
N MET A 1 -46.84 -22.67 10.44
CA MET A 1 -46.00 -22.31 9.27
C MET A 1 -44.91 -21.28 9.57
N LYS A 2 -45.19 -20.13 10.22
CA LYS A 2 -44.16 -19.10 10.50
C LYS A 2 -42.97 -19.58 11.34
N VAL A 3 -43.22 -20.39 12.38
CA VAL A 3 -42.17 -20.89 13.29
C VAL A 3 -41.23 -21.90 12.60
N LEU A 4 -41.74 -22.67 11.63
CA LEU A 4 -40.96 -23.65 10.87
C LEU A 4 -39.97 -22.96 9.92
N GLY A 5 -40.37 -21.85 9.29
CA GLY A 5 -39.49 -21.04 8.44
C GLY A 5 -38.39 -20.34 9.24
N ALA A 6 -38.71 -19.82 10.42
CA ALA A 6 -37.73 -19.20 11.31
C ALA A 6 -36.68 -20.22 11.80
N ALA A 7 -37.11 -21.42 12.19
CA ALA A 7 -36.20 -22.48 12.61
C ALA A 7 -35.26 -22.94 11.48
N ALA A 8 -35.77 -23.07 10.26
CA ALA A 8 -34.96 -23.42 9.09
C ALA A 8 -33.91 -22.34 8.78
N ALA A 9 -34.27 -21.06 8.88
CA ALA A 9 -33.33 -19.96 8.66
C ALA A 9 -32.21 -19.92 9.71
N VAL A 10 -32.54 -20.17 10.99
CA VAL A 10 -31.56 -20.26 12.08
C VAL A 10 -30.62 -21.45 11.85
N ALA A 11 -31.15 -22.62 11.50
CA ALA A 11 -30.35 -23.80 11.23
C ALA A 11 -29.40 -23.61 10.03
N ALA A 12 -29.89 -22.99 8.94
CA ALA A 12 -29.07 -22.68 7.77
C ALA A 12 -27.94 -21.69 8.10
N SER A 13 -28.24 -20.65 8.89
CA SER A 13 -27.26 -19.65 9.33
C SER A 13 -26.19 -20.26 10.24
N ALA A 14 -26.61 -21.08 11.21
CA ALA A 14 -25.69 -21.80 12.08
C ALA A 14 -24.82 -22.80 11.30
N GLY A 15 -25.40 -23.47 10.29
CA GLY A 15 -24.67 -24.35 9.38
C GLY A 15 -23.59 -23.63 8.57
N LEU A 16 -23.90 -22.43 8.05
CA LEU A 16 -22.92 -21.58 7.35
C LEU A 16 -21.76 -21.15 8.26
N ILE A 17 -22.07 -20.73 9.50
CA ILE A 17 -21.03 -20.35 10.48
C ILE A 17 -20.16 -21.56 10.83
N GLY A 18 -20.78 -22.72 11.09
CA GLY A 18 -20.06 -23.96 11.37
C GLY A 18 -19.16 -24.41 10.22
N ALA A 19 -19.66 -24.34 8.98
CA ALA A 19 -18.88 -24.64 7.78
C ALA A 19 -17.70 -23.67 7.62
N TYR A 20 -17.91 -22.37 7.86
CA TYR A 20 -16.85 -21.37 7.81
C TYR A 20 -15.74 -21.66 8.84
N ILE A 21 -16.12 -21.98 10.08
CA ILE A 21 -15.16 -22.36 11.13
C ILE A 21 -14.40 -23.65 10.74
N ALA A 22 -15.10 -24.67 10.24
CA ALA A 22 -14.51 -25.94 9.84
C ALA A 22 -13.53 -25.80 8.65
N LEU A 23 -13.78 -24.85 7.75
CA LEU A 23 -12.91 -24.50 6.63
C LEU A 23 -11.71 -23.61 7.04
N GLY A 24 -11.55 -23.34 8.34
CA GLY A 24 -10.44 -22.53 8.85
C GLY A 24 -10.71 -21.03 8.81
N GLY A 25 -11.97 -20.59 8.72
CA GLY A 25 -12.31 -19.17 8.77
C GLY A 25 -11.86 -18.46 10.05
N THR A 26 -11.58 -19.21 11.13
CA THR A 26 -11.03 -18.68 12.39
C THR A 26 -9.51 -18.77 12.49
N SER A 27 -8.83 -19.40 11.52
CA SER A 27 -7.38 -19.58 11.54
C SER A 27 -6.60 -18.43 10.89
N TYR A 28 -7.28 -17.31 10.61
CA TYR A 28 -6.62 -16.11 10.09
C TYR A 28 -5.48 -15.69 11.03
N ARG A 29 -4.25 -15.88 10.54
CA ARG A 29 -3.07 -15.24 11.09
C ARG A 29 -2.70 -14.13 10.14
N PRO A 30 -2.57 -12.87 10.60
CA PRO A 30 -1.96 -11.82 9.81
C PRO A 30 -0.65 -12.35 9.27
N ALA A 31 -0.43 -12.23 7.97
CA ALA A 31 0.88 -12.54 7.41
C ALA A 31 1.92 -11.69 8.15
N PRO A 32 3.08 -12.25 8.52
CA PRO A 32 4.14 -11.45 9.10
C PRO A 32 4.45 -10.28 8.16
N VAL A 33 4.59 -9.10 8.75
CA VAL A 33 4.95 -7.88 8.02
C VAL A 33 6.21 -8.18 7.21
N ALA A 34 6.13 -7.93 5.90
CA ALA A 34 7.25 -8.16 5.01
C ALA A 34 8.36 -7.17 5.35
N ASP A 35 9.61 -7.63 5.36
CA ASP A 35 10.77 -6.75 5.50
C ASP A 35 10.81 -5.79 4.30
N PRO A 36 10.66 -4.46 4.51
CA PRO A 36 10.67 -3.49 3.43
C PRO A 36 12.03 -3.38 2.74
N CYS A 37 13.11 -3.80 3.41
CA CYS A 37 14.46 -3.79 2.85
C CYS A 37 14.79 -5.07 2.06
N ALA A 38 13.96 -6.12 2.17
CA ALA A 38 14.14 -7.33 1.39
C ALA A 38 13.77 -7.08 -0.07
N HIS A 39 14.63 -7.52 -1.00
CA HIS A 39 14.39 -7.34 -2.42
C HIS A 39 13.13 -8.08 -2.87
N ARG A 40 12.19 -7.34 -3.47
CA ARG A 40 10.99 -7.90 -4.10
C ARG A 40 11.33 -8.34 -5.53
N PRO A 41 11.13 -9.61 -5.89
CA PRO A 41 11.32 -10.02 -7.28
C PRO A 41 10.30 -9.32 -8.17
N TRP A 42 10.79 -8.68 -9.23
CA TRP A 42 9.94 -8.11 -10.27
C TRP A 42 9.21 -9.24 -10.98
N ARG A 43 7.88 -9.17 -11.03
CA ARG A 43 7.09 -10.11 -11.85
C ARG A 43 7.11 -9.60 -13.27
N ALA A 44 6.83 -10.42 -14.28
CA ALA A 44 6.67 -9.94 -15.65
C ALA A 44 5.26 -9.32 -15.81
N PRO A 45 5.07 -7.99 -15.68
CA PRO A 45 3.75 -7.40 -15.88
C PRO A 45 3.33 -7.56 -17.34
N SER A 46 2.06 -7.90 -17.57
CA SER A 46 1.48 -7.95 -18.91
C SER A 46 0.97 -6.60 -19.43
N GLY A 47 1.07 -5.54 -18.62
CA GLY A 47 0.46 -4.25 -18.91
C GLY A 47 0.96 -3.09 -18.05
N VAL A 48 0.47 -1.90 -18.40
CA VAL A 48 0.83 -0.64 -17.72
C VAL A 48 0.30 -0.57 -16.29
N ALA A 49 -0.88 -1.14 -16.03
CA ALA A 49 -1.49 -1.11 -14.70
C ALA A 49 -0.69 -1.97 -13.70
N GLU A 50 -0.32 -3.18 -14.10
CA GLU A 50 0.50 -4.09 -13.30
C GLU A 50 1.93 -3.56 -13.09
N THR A 51 2.44 -2.79 -14.06
CA THR A 51 3.72 -2.10 -13.92
C THR A 51 3.62 -1.00 -12.87
N LEU A 52 2.57 -0.16 -12.94
CA LEU A 52 2.33 0.89 -11.96
C LEU A 52 2.12 0.34 -10.54
N GLU A 53 1.41 -0.78 -10.41
CA GLU A 53 1.26 -1.46 -9.12
C GLU A 53 2.61 -1.88 -8.54
N GLN A 54 3.47 -2.51 -9.34
CA GLN A 54 4.80 -2.93 -8.89
C GLN A 54 5.71 -1.74 -8.57
N VAL A 55 5.61 -0.64 -9.31
CA VAL A 55 6.32 0.61 -9.00
C VAL A 55 5.83 1.19 -7.68
N ALA A 56 4.51 1.25 -7.44
CA ALA A 56 3.96 1.75 -6.19
C ALA A 56 4.40 0.90 -4.98
N LEU A 57 4.38 -0.43 -5.13
CA LEU A 57 4.85 -1.36 -4.10
C LEU A 57 6.36 -1.20 -3.83
N SER A 58 7.19 -1.14 -4.88
CA SER A 58 8.64 -0.94 -4.73
C SER A 58 8.96 0.44 -4.13
N THR A 59 8.17 1.47 -4.46
CA THR A 59 8.30 2.80 -3.87
C THR A 59 8.07 2.75 -2.37
N ALA A 60 6.97 2.11 -1.94
CA ALA A 60 6.62 1.99 -0.54
C ALA A 60 7.64 1.13 0.23
N ASP A 61 8.09 0.02 -0.34
CA ASP A 61 9.15 -0.84 0.23
C ASP A 61 10.45 -0.01 0.40
N GLY A 62 10.89 0.69 -0.65
CA GLY A 62 12.12 1.50 -0.61
C GLY A 62 12.08 2.69 0.35
N ALA A 63 10.93 3.35 0.48
CA ALA A 63 10.73 4.47 1.40
C ALA A 63 10.66 3.99 2.87
N ALA A 64 9.92 2.90 3.12
CA ALA A 64 9.83 2.30 4.45
C ALA A 64 11.20 1.78 4.91
N CYS A 65 11.99 1.20 4.01
CA CYS A 65 13.36 0.78 4.29
C CYS A 65 14.26 1.97 4.64
N ALA A 66 14.18 3.08 3.89
CA ALA A 66 14.97 4.28 4.16
C ALA A 66 14.63 4.93 5.52
N LEU A 67 13.37 4.84 5.94
CA LEU A 67 12.87 5.40 7.21
C LEU A 67 12.99 4.41 8.39
N GLY A 68 13.30 3.14 8.15
CA GLY A 68 13.36 2.11 9.19
C GLY A 68 12.00 1.79 9.82
N VAL A 69 10.91 1.90 9.05
CA VAL A 69 9.53 1.66 9.52
C VAL A 69 8.86 0.51 8.77
N SER A 70 7.69 0.06 9.24
CA SER A 70 6.88 -0.87 8.46
C SER A 70 6.24 -0.18 7.24
N ARG A 71 5.98 -0.95 6.18
CA ARG A 71 5.30 -0.42 4.99
C ARG A 71 3.86 -0.01 5.33
N GLU A 72 3.19 -0.77 6.18
CA GLU A 72 1.82 -0.55 6.60
C GLU A 72 1.69 0.79 7.34
N ASP A 73 2.62 1.08 8.26
CA ASP A 73 2.65 2.36 8.97
C ASP A 73 2.90 3.53 8.00
N LEU A 74 3.81 3.37 7.04
CA LEU A 74 4.08 4.38 6.03
C LEU A 74 2.86 4.62 5.11
N VAL A 75 2.18 3.56 4.66
CA VAL A 75 1.00 3.68 3.80
C VAL A 75 -0.14 4.41 4.54
N LEU A 76 -0.33 4.13 5.82
CA LEU A 76 -1.29 4.86 6.66
C LEU A 76 -0.92 6.35 6.79
N ALA A 77 0.38 6.65 6.91
CA ALA A 77 0.87 8.03 6.97
C ALA A 77 0.58 8.82 5.68
N LEU A 78 0.46 8.15 4.52
CA LEU A 78 0.16 8.77 3.23
C LEU A 78 -1.32 9.13 3.04
N ALA A 79 -2.21 8.80 3.98
CA ALA A 79 -3.63 9.11 3.89
C ALA A 79 -3.95 10.62 3.90
N GLY A 80 -3.00 11.44 4.38
CA GLY A 80 -3.09 12.89 4.34
C GLY A 80 -1.95 13.58 5.09
N ARG A 81 -1.87 14.91 5.00
CA ARG A 81 -0.85 15.70 5.70
C ARG A 81 -0.86 15.52 7.22
N ASP A 82 -2.05 15.41 7.81
CA ASP A 82 -2.19 15.25 9.27
C ASP A 82 -1.68 13.87 9.73
N ASP A 83 -1.88 12.83 8.92
CA ASP A 83 -1.38 11.49 9.17
C ASP A 83 0.14 11.43 9.02
N LEU A 84 0.69 12.06 7.98
CA LEU A 84 2.13 12.15 7.77
C LEU A 84 2.82 12.92 8.91
N SER A 85 2.19 13.99 9.40
CA SER A 85 2.70 14.76 10.54
C SER A 85 2.71 13.94 11.83
N ARG A 86 1.65 13.17 12.08
CA ARG A 86 1.57 12.23 13.22
C ARG A 86 2.63 11.15 13.13
N PHE A 87 2.80 10.56 11.95
CA PHE A 87 3.83 9.57 11.67
C PHE A 87 5.23 10.14 11.93
N ALA A 88 5.52 11.34 11.41
CA ALA A 88 6.80 11.99 11.56
C ALA A 88 7.14 12.22 13.04
N ALA A 89 6.17 12.70 13.82
CA ALA A 89 6.31 12.87 15.27
C ALA A 89 6.51 11.54 16.01
N ALA A 90 5.77 10.49 15.64
CA ALA A 90 5.84 9.18 16.28
C ALA A 90 7.17 8.46 16.02
N HIS A 91 7.75 8.63 14.83
CA HIS A 91 9.00 7.99 14.42
C HIS A 91 10.24 8.90 14.54
N HIS A 92 10.09 10.09 15.11
CA HIS A 92 11.16 11.07 15.28
C HIS A 92 11.89 11.43 13.97
N VAL A 93 11.16 11.43 12.85
CA VAL A 93 11.65 11.87 11.54
C VAL A 93 11.04 13.23 11.20
N SER A 94 11.73 14.04 10.41
CA SER A 94 11.11 15.26 9.88
C SER A 94 10.13 14.93 8.76
N GLN A 95 9.12 15.77 8.55
CA GLN A 95 8.21 15.60 7.42
C GLN A 95 8.98 15.67 6.09
N ASP A 96 9.97 16.55 5.99
CA ASP A 96 10.82 16.67 4.79
C ASP A 96 11.64 15.40 4.53
N ASP A 97 12.11 14.72 5.59
CA ASP A 97 12.82 13.45 5.44
C ASP A 97 11.87 12.32 5.01
N ALA A 98 10.63 12.31 5.51
CA ALA A 98 9.62 11.36 5.06
C ALA A 98 9.27 11.57 3.58
N GLU A 99 9.02 12.82 3.16
CA GLU A 99 8.76 13.16 1.77
C GLU A 99 9.95 12.82 0.85
N ARG A 100 11.18 13.07 1.32
CA ARG A 100 12.41 12.70 0.60
C ARG A 100 12.54 11.19 0.46
N ALA A 101 12.30 10.42 1.51
CA ALA A 101 12.35 8.96 1.47
C ALA A 101 11.33 8.36 0.49
N ILE A 102 10.12 8.93 0.42
CA ILE A 102 9.10 8.52 -0.56
C ILE A 102 9.59 8.81 -1.98
N ARG A 103 10.15 10.01 -2.22
CA ARG A 103 10.70 10.39 -3.52
C ARG A 103 11.86 9.48 -3.93
N ASP A 104 12.78 9.20 -3.02
CA ASP A 104 13.93 8.30 -3.27
C ASP A 104 13.45 6.85 -3.51
N GLY A 105 12.41 6.42 -2.80
CA GLY A 105 11.71 5.15 -3.05
C GLY A 105 11.16 5.07 -4.48
N LEU A 106 10.53 6.14 -4.97
CA LEU A 106 9.98 6.19 -6.32
C LEU A 106 11.08 6.13 -7.38
N PHE A 107 12.19 6.84 -7.18
CA PHE A 107 13.35 6.75 -8.07
C PHE A 107 13.90 5.34 -8.16
N ARG A 108 14.10 4.69 -7.01
CA ARG A 108 14.55 3.30 -6.96
C ARG A 108 13.57 2.37 -7.69
N ALA A 109 12.27 2.55 -7.49
CA ALA A 109 11.25 1.73 -8.13
C ALA A 109 11.23 1.85 -9.66
N VAL A 110 11.50 3.04 -10.21
CA VAL A 110 11.62 3.27 -11.65
C VAL A 110 12.86 2.58 -12.20
N GLU A 111 14.00 2.66 -11.51
CA GLU A 111 15.23 1.99 -11.93
C GLU A 111 15.13 0.46 -11.82
N ASP A 112 14.44 -0.07 -10.80
CA ASP A 112 14.13 -1.50 -10.69
C ASP A 112 13.25 -1.98 -11.84
N ALA A 113 12.22 -1.19 -12.21
CA ALA A 113 11.35 -1.48 -13.35
C ALA A 113 12.12 -1.51 -14.67
N ARG A 114 13.07 -0.58 -14.84
CA ARG A 114 13.95 -0.52 -16.01
C ARG A 114 14.90 -1.71 -16.06
N ALA A 115 15.54 -2.05 -14.93
CA ALA A 115 16.44 -3.19 -14.83
C ALA A 115 15.73 -4.51 -15.11
N ALA A 116 14.44 -4.60 -14.76
CA ALA A 116 13.57 -5.74 -15.07
C ALA A 116 13.02 -5.74 -16.51
N GLY A 117 13.30 -4.71 -17.32
CA GLY A 117 12.78 -4.58 -18.68
C GLY A 117 11.28 -4.30 -18.77
N ALA A 118 10.64 -3.90 -17.67
CA ALA A 118 9.21 -3.58 -17.62
C ALA A 118 8.90 -2.19 -18.22
N ILE A 119 9.89 -1.30 -18.26
CA ILE A 119 9.81 0.01 -18.93
C ILE A 119 11.03 0.24 -19.80
N ASP A 120 10.86 0.96 -20.91
CA ASP A 120 11.98 1.38 -21.74
C ASP A 120 12.78 2.53 -21.10
N GLY A 121 14.03 2.69 -21.53
CA GLY A 121 14.93 3.69 -20.95
C GLY A 121 14.50 5.14 -21.19
N GLY A 122 13.68 5.42 -22.21
CA GLY A 122 13.16 6.76 -22.48
C GLY A 122 12.03 7.14 -21.52
N LEU A 123 11.14 6.18 -21.25
CA LEU A 123 10.09 6.31 -20.24
C LEU A 123 10.70 6.45 -18.84
N ALA A 124 11.72 5.65 -18.51
CA ALA A 124 12.43 5.73 -17.23
C ALA A 124 13.00 7.14 -16.97
N GLY A 125 13.77 7.70 -17.91
CA GLY A 125 14.34 9.05 -17.74
C GLY A 125 13.28 10.16 -17.64
N THR A 126 12.12 9.97 -18.29
CA THR A 126 10.98 10.90 -18.15
C THR A 126 10.37 10.82 -16.75
N LEU A 127 10.13 9.61 -16.26
CA LEU A 127 9.58 9.38 -14.91
C LEU A 127 10.52 9.89 -13.82
N GLU A 128 11.83 9.71 -13.96
CA GLU A 128 12.83 10.28 -13.06
C GLU A 128 12.77 11.81 -13.01
N THR A 129 12.65 12.44 -14.18
CA THR A 129 12.58 13.91 -14.26
C THR A 129 11.33 14.45 -13.56
N ILE A 130 10.20 13.76 -13.74
CA ILE A 130 8.94 14.07 -13.06
C ILE A 130 9.09 13.87 -11.55
N ALA A 131 9.57 12.70 -11.11
CA ALA A 131 9.76 12.37 -9.70
C ALA A 131 10.63 13.40 -8.95
N ARG A 132 11.63 13.98 -9.63
CA ARG A 132 12.51 15.02 -9.06
C ARG A 132 11.77 16.30 -8.68
N HIS A 133 10.76 16.66 -9.46
CA HIS A 133 10.02 17.92 -9.33
C HIS A 133 8.63 17.73 -8.74
N PHE A 134 8.21 16.48 -8.49
CA PHE A 134 6.85 16.18 -8.07
C PHE A 134 6.62 16.58 -6.59
N PRO A 135 5.67 17.48 -6.29
CA PRO A 135 5.37 17.89 -4.93
C PRO A 135 4.49 16.84 -4.23
N ILE A 136 5.07 16.10 -3.28
CA ILE A 136 4.35 15.05 -2.52
C ILE A 136 3.18 15.66 -1.73
N GLY A 137 3.38 16.85 -1.17
CA GLY A 137 2.32 17.58 -0.47
C GLY A 137 1.04 17.79 -1.30
N LEU A 138 1.14 17.95 -2.63
CA LEU A 138 -0.04 18.10 -3.49
C LEU A 138 -0.85 16.80 -3.59
N VAL A 139 -0.18 15.65 -3.59
CA VAL A 139 -0.85 14.35 -3.58
C VAL A 139 -1.57 14.13 -2.26
N LEU A 140 -0.90 14.43 -1.15
CA LEU A 140 -1.47 14.28 0.20
C LEU A 140 -2.70 15.17 0.39
N ASP A 141 -2.73 16.34 -0.24
CA ASP A 141 -3.85 17.27 -0.17
C ASP A 141 -5.08 16.74 -0.89
N VAL A 142 -4.87 16.16 -2.07
CA VAL A 142 -5.91 15.50 -2.84
C VAL A 142 -6.46 14.30 -2.06
N LEU A 143 -5.58 13.48 -1.47
CA LEU A 143 -5.98 12.32 -0.67
C LEU A 143 -6.76 12.74 0.57
N GLN A 144 -6.28 13.71 1.33
CA GLN A 144 -6.98 14.23 2.50
C GLN A 144 -8.35 14.82 2.14
N GLY A 145 -8.45 15.52 1.01
CA GLY A 145 -9.72 16.03 0.48
C GLY A 145 -10.71 14.92 0.14
N ALA A 146 -10.24 13.84 -0.47
CA ALA A 146 -11.06 12.67 -0.80
C ALA A 146 -11.52 11.92 0.46
N SER A 147 -10.64 11.72 1.44
CA SER A 147 -10.94 11.07 2.72
C SER A 147 -12.00 11.81 3.53
N ARG A 148 -12.05 13.14 3.41
CA ARG A 148 -13.11 13.96 4.04
C ARG A 148 -14.47 13.84 3.34
N LEU A 149 -14.48 13.45 2.06
CA LEU A 149 -15.70 13.31 1.27
C LEU A 149 -16.36 11.93 1.45
N ILE A 150 -15.57 10.91 1.76
CA ILE A 150 -16.02 9.55 2.06
C ILE A 150 -15.89 9.33 3.57
N PRO A 151 -16.89 9.69 4.39
CA PRO A 151 -16.87 9.32 5.80
C PRO A 151 -16.89 7.79 5.89
N GLY A 152 -15.86 7.23 6.54
CA GLY A 152 -15.79 5.81 6.88
C GLY A 152 -16.84 5.40 7.89
#